data_AF-A0A368EWX1-F1
#
_entry.id   AF-A0A368EWX1-F1
#
_cell.length_a   1.000
_cell.length_b   1.000
_cell.length_c   1.000
_cell.angle_alpha   90.00
_cell.angle_beta   90.00
_cell.angle_gamma   90.00
#
_symmetry.space_group_name_H-M   'P 1'
#
loop_
_entity.id
_entity.type
_entity.pdbx_description
1 polymer ?
#
loop_
_entity_poly.entity_id
_entity_poly.type
_entity_poly.pdbx_seq_one_letter_code
_entity_poly.pdbx_strand_id
1 'polypeptide(L)'
;MAILCWMARAMAELGVEQAVHGLSIWVRRVYHADMPFLAAITEIAAARYERSLVLLRNCIEDDTLSETFRGMLKDIRVDVLSRLRHPLFLDAMSCPTEFSLWNEAEKLDGQVPSGIDADSFTRLKQLSMYGKIEPAEISSGITWNLVDTAHRLETKLLQTLRRPEVVSMRENIASMARLVVVTDGGQRLHGRLAALNHIAGSVLRKMSRKGQLDAELNAAVLSDLAASFLTDDGEIGDAGERLRLGRQLTLWAERLGCSNPAQLHLPLAKLARKTGNPMVAGVHLHKASSSPILINNSPVLNSLRVAVQGTKM
;
A
#
# COMPACT_ATOMS: atom_id res chain seq x y z
N MET A 1 -12.15 20.39 15.15
CA MET A 1 -11.00 19.69 14.52
C MET A 1 -11.32 18.25 14.13
N ALA A 2 -11.82 17.39 15.04
CA ALA A 2 -12.13 15.99 14.72
C ALA A 2 -13.08 15.80 13.51
N ILE A 3 -14.18 16.57 13.44
CA ILE A 3 -15.12 16.52 12.30
C ILE A 3 -14.43 16.85 10.97
N LEU A 4 -13.63 17.93 10.95
CA LEU A 4 -12.87 18.34 9.75
C LEU A 4 -11.86 17.27 9.32
N CYS A 5 -11.23 16.60 10.29
CA CYS A 5 -10.32 15.49 10.02
C CYS A 5 -11.03 14.30 9.38
N TRP A 6 -12.21 13.89 9.89
CA TRP A 6 -13.01 12.83 9.28
C TRP A 6 -13.50 13.19 7.87
N MET A 7 -13.96 14.43 7.66
CA MET A 7 -14.36 14.92 6.34
C MET A 7 -13.19 14.88 5.35
N ALA A 8 -12.04 15.43 5.73
CA ALA A 8 -10.84 15.44 4.90
C ALA A 8 -10.36 14.01 4.61
N ARG A 9 -10.37 13.12 5.60
CA ARG A 9 -10.01 11.70 5.44
C ARG A 9 -10.93 10.99 4.44
N ALA A 10 -12.24 11.24 4.50
CA ALA A 10 -13.18 10.68 3.53
C ALA A 10 -12.92 11.20 2.10
N MET A 11 -12.64 12.50 1.94
CA MET A 11 -12.28 13.08 0.65
C MET A 11 -10.96 12.51 0.10
N ALA A 12 -9.98 12.24 0.96
CA ALA A 12 -8.73 11.59 0.58
C ALA A 12 -8.93 10.12 0.21
N GLU A 13 -9.86 9.40 0.86
CA GLU A 13 -10.24 8.04 0.48
C GLU A 13 -10.92 7.98 -0.89
N LEU A 14 -11.61 9.06 -1.27
CA LEU A 14 -12.15 9.30 -2.61
C LEU A 14 -11.14 9.96 -3.56
N GLY A 15 -9.90 10.26 -3.11
CA GLY A 15 -8.82 10.82 -3.91
C GLY A 15 -9.16 12.17 -4.54
N VAL A 16 -9.99 12.97 -3.86
CA VAL A 16 -10.44 14.27 -4.35
C VAL A 16 -9.58 15.37 -3.74
N GLU A 17 -8.35 15.53 -4.25
CA GLU A 17 -7.37 16.52 -3.77
C GLU A 17 -7.96 17.94 -3.67
N GLN A 18 -8.67 18.37 -4.71
CA GLN A 18 -9.27 19.70 -4.78
C GLN A 18 -10.34 19.95 -3.70
N ALA A 19 -11.06 18.92 -3.27
CA ALA A 19 -12.06 19.05 -2.21
C ALA A 19 -11.40 19.30 -0.84
N VAL A 20 -10.29 18.60 -0.55
CA VAL A 20 -9.52 18.82 0.68
C VAL A 20 -8.89 20.22 0.67
N HIS A 21 -8.37 20.66 -0.49
CA HIS A 21 -7.86 22.02 -0.64
C HIS A 21 -8.95 23.07 -0.39
N GLY A 22 -10.14 22.90 -0.99
CA GLY A 22 -11.29 23.77 -0.77
C GLY A 22 -11.71 23.82 0.70
N LEU A 23 -11.71 22.67 1.39
CA LEU A 23 -11.98 22.60 2.83
C LEU A 23 -10.95 23.42 3.63
N SER A 24 -9.67 23.33 3.28
CA SER A 24 -8.60 24.12 3.92
C SER A 24 -8.81 25.63 3.76
N ILE A 25 -9.13 26.09 2.55
CA ILE A 25 -9.43 27.50 2.29
C ILE A 25 -10.69 27.96 3.04
N TRP A 26 -11.73 27.12 3.07
CA TRP A 26 -12.95 27.41 3.81
C TRP A 26 -12.70 27.52 5.32
N VAL A 27 -11.91 26.62 5.90
CA VAL A 27 -11.54 26.65 7.32
C VAL A 27 -10.80 27.95 7.66
N ARG A 28 -9.81 28.33 6.83
CA ARG A 28 -9.08 29.59 7.02
C ARG A 28 -10.01 30.79 6.98
N ARG A 29 -11.00 30.79 6.08
CA ARG A 29 -11.97 31.89 5.94
C ARG A 29 -12.95 31.98 7.11
N VAL A 30 -13.45 30.85 7.59
CA VAL A 30 -14.54 30.80 8.59
C VAL A 30 -14.02 30.83 10.02
N TYR A 31 -12.95 30.09 10.30
CA TYR A 31 -12.39 29.94 11.63
C TYR A 31 -11.13 30.78 11.87
N HIS A 32 -10.64 31.49 10.84
CA HIS A 32 -9.42 32.29 10.91
C HIS A 32 -8.21 31.52 11.43
N ALA A 33 -8.17 30.22 11.14
CA ALA A 33 -7.16 29.29 11.63
C ALA A 33 -6.54 28.52 10.47
N ASP A 34 -5.22 28.38 10.50
CA ASP A 34 -4.52 27.43 9.65
C ASP A 34 -4.50 26.06 10.34
N MET A 35 -4.84 25.02 9.57
CA MET A 35 -4.86 23.64 10.07
C MET A 35 -3.87 22.80 9.28
N PRO A 36 -2.61 22.66 9.74
CA PRO A 36 -1.53 21.99 9.00
C PRO A 36 -1.85 20.56 8.55
N PHE A 37 -2.64 19.82 9.34
CA PHE A 37 -3.03 18.45 8.98
C PHE A 37 -3.85 18.38 7.68
N LEU A 38 -4.56 19.44 7.28
CA LEU A 38 -5.30 19.46 6.01
C LEU A 38 -4.36 19.47 4.81
N ALA A 39 -3.18 20.10 4.92
CA ALA A 39 -2.15 20.01 3.89
C ALA A 39 -1.62 18.57 3.77
N ALA A 40 -1.39 17.90 4.91
CA ALA A 40 -0.98 16.51 4.91
C ALA A 40 -2.02 15.60 4.23
N ILE A 41 -3.31 15.76 4.56
CA ILE A 41 -4.40 14.97 3.96
C ILE A 41 -4.60 15.29 2.46
N THR A 42 -4.32 16.53 2.04
CA THR A 42 -4.33 16.91 0.61
C THR A 42 -3.30 16.08 -0.18
N GLU A 43 -2.09 15.92 0.37
CA GLU A 43 -1.05 15.08 -0.23
C GLU A 43 -1.46 13.58 -0.26
N ILE A 44 -2.19 13.09 0.75
CA ILE A 44 -2.76 11.72 0.74
C ILE A 44 -3.76 11.56 -0.40
N ALA A 45 -4.65 12.55 -0.60
CA ALA A 45 -5.66 12.53 -1.65
C ALA A 45 -5.02 12.50 -3.06
N ALA A 46 -3.86 13.16 -3.21
CA ALA A 46 -3.05 13.15 -4.44
C ALA A 46 -2.15 11.91 -4.58
N ALA A 47 -2.22 10.96 -3.63
CA ALA A 47 -1.34 9.80 -3.51
C ALA A 47 0.16 10.12 -3.39
N ARG A 48 0.50 11.32 -2.91
CA ARG A 48 1.85 11.77 -2.54
C ARG A 48 2.16 11.34 -1.12
N TYR A 49 2.12 10.03 -0.88
CA TYR A 49 2.16 9.43 0.45
C TYR A 49 3.43 9.78 1.22
N GLU A 50 4.61 9.70 0.60
CA GLU A 50 5.87 10.04 1.26
C GLU A 50 5.85 11.49 1.78
N ARG A 51 5.43 12.46 0.95
CA ARG A 51 5.30 13.85 1.39
C ARG A 51 4.28 14.01 2.52
N SER A 52 3.15 13.30 2.45
CA SER A 52 2.14 13.34 3.51
C SER A 52 2.65 12.82 4.85
N LEU A 53 3.51 11.79 4.87
CA LEU A 53 4.10 11.24 6.10
C LEU A 53 4.97 12.27 6.81
N VAL A 54 5.77 13.04 6.06
CA VAL A 54 6.58 14.13 6.61
C VAL A 54 5.69 15.20 7.25
N LEU A 55 4.63 15.61 6.57
CA LEU A 55 3.70 16.63 7.08
C LEU A 55 2.91 16.13 8.31
N LEU A 56 2.47 14.87 8.30
CA LEU A 56 1.79 14.25 9.44
C LEU A 56 2.70 14.18 10.66
N ARG A 57 3.98 13.85 10.48
CA ARG A 57 4.96 13.84 11.57
C ARG A 57 5.06 15.20 12.25
N ASN A 58 5.23 16.27 11.46
CA ASN A 58 5.28 17.64 11.99
C ASN A 58 4.01 18.02 12.77
N CYS A 59 2.85 17.54 12.32
CA CYS A 59 1.60 17.74 13.06
C CYS A 59 1.61 16.92 14.36
N ILE A 60 2.00 15.65 14.33
CA ILE A 60 2.02 14.74 15.49
C ILE A 60 3.07 15.13 16.53
N GLU A 61 4.09 15.90 16.19
CA GLU A 61 5.10 16.41 17.13
C GLU A 61 4.70 17.75 17.76
N ASP A 62 3.56 18.34 17.38
CA ASP A 62 3.04 19.56 17.99
C ASP A 62 2.50 19.29 19.41
N ASP A 63 3.15 19.84 20.43
CA ASP A 63 2.78 19.68 21.84
C ASP A 63 1.44 20.33 22.18
N THR A 64 0.94 21.24 21.35
CA THR A 64 -0.35 21.93 21.57
C THR A 64 -1.55 21.06 21.19
N LEU A 65 -1.35 19.96 20.46
CA LEU A 65 -2.41 19.05 20.06
C LEU A 65 -2.90 18.18 21.23
N SER A 66 -4.22 18.02 21.31
CA SER A 66 -4.83 17.07 22.25
C SER A 66 -4.44 15.62 21.90
N GLU A 67 -4.30 14.78 22.93
CA GLU A 67 -3.86 13.39 22.74
C GLU A 67 -4.85 12.59 21.86
N THR A 68 -6.15 12.84 22.00
CA THR A 68 -7.16 12.24 21.13
C THR A 68 -6.94 12.58 19.67
N PHE A 69 -6.64 13.84 19.36
CA PHE A 69 -6.41 14.26 17.96
C PHE A 69 -5.07 13.75 17.44
N ARG A 70 -4.04 13.72 18.29
CA ARG A 70 -2.74 13.10 18.00
C ARG A 70 -2.91 11.63 17.62
N GLY A 71 -3.72 10.88 18.37
CA GLY A 71 -4.10 9.50 18.06
C GLY A 71 -4.76 9.36 16.68
N MET A 72 -5.72 10.23 16.35
CA MET A 72 -6.34 10.22 15.01
C MET A 72 -5.34 10.44 13.87
N LEU A 73 -4.35 11.31 14.06
CA LEU A 73 -3.30 11.54 13.05
C LEU A 73 -2.33 10.36 12.95
N LYS A 74 -2.02 9.68 14.07
CA LYS A 74 -1.26 8.43 14.08
C LYS A 74 -1.98 7.32 13.31
N ASP A 75 -3.31 7.19 13.46
CA ASP A 75 -4.11 6.24 12.68
C ASP A 75 -4.07 6.52 11.18
N ILE A 76 -4.15 7.80 10.79
CA ILE A 76 -4.01 8.21 9.39
C ILE A 76 -2.60 7.87 8.88
N ARG A 77 -1.57 8.08 9.69
CA ARG A 77 -0.19 7.73 9.33
C ARG A 77 -0.02 6.23 9.08
N VAL A 78 -0.60 5.38 9.92
CA VAL A 78 -0.64 3.92 9.74
C VAL A 78 -1.38 3.53 8.47
N ASP A 79 -2.49 4.19 8.16
CA ASP A 79 -3.23 3.96 6.92
C ASP A 79 -2.38 4.31 5.69
N VAL A 80 -1.67 5.45 5.69
CA VAL A 80 -0.76 5.84 4.59
C VAL A 80 0.35 4.81 4.40
N LEU A 81 0.97 4.34 5.48
CA LEU A 81 1.98 3.28 5.41
C LEU A 81 1.39 1.96 4.87
N SER A 82 0.14 1.65 5.21
CA SER A 82 -0.60 0.49 4.70
C SER A 82 -0.94 0.60 3.21
N ARG A 83 -0.91 1.81 2.63
CA ARG A 83 -1.00 2.03 1.17
C ARG A 83 0.35 1.84 0.48
N LEU A 84 1.46 2.19 1.14
CA LEU A 84 2.82 2.00 0.62
C LEU A 84 3.31 0.54 0.74
N ARG A 85 2.88 -0.19 1.79
CA ARG A 85 3.13 -1.63 2.00
C ARG A 85 4.59 -2.05 1.84
N HIS A 86 5.55 -1.29 2.36
CA HIS A 86 6.97 -1.56 2.14
C HIS A 86 7.73 -1.83 3.46
N PRO A 87 8.55 -2.90 3.56
CA PRO A 87 9.26 -3.23 4.80
C PRO A 87 10.18 -2.11 5.30
N LEU A 88 10.80 -1.35 4.39
CA LEU A 88 11.67 -0.21 4.73
C LEU A 88 11.05 0.74 5.75
N PHE A 89 9.74 0.98 5.66
CA PHE A 89 9.07 1.93 6.57
C PHE A 89 8.77 1.34 7.96
N LEU A 90 8.96 0.03 8.13
CA LEU A 90 8.77 -0.70 9.38
C LEU A 90 10.10 -1.15 10.01
N ASP A 91 11.22 -0.79 9.40
CA ASP A 91 12.53 -1.03 9.97
C ASP A 91 12.91 0.16 10.86
N ALA A 92 12.87 -0.03 12.17
CA ALA A 92 13.18 1.03 13.14
C ALA A 92 14.60 1.62 12.97
N MET A 93 15.53 0.87 12.36
CA MET A 93 16.94 1.26 12.22
C MET A 93 17.27 1.83 10.84
N SER A 94 16.63 1.31 9.77
CA SER A 94 16.92 1.75 8.40
C SER A 94 15.87 2.70 7.80
N CYS A 95 14.70 2.84 8.42
CA CYS A 95 13.69 3.80 8.00
C CYS A 95 14.20 5.24 8.21
N PRO A 96 14.14 6.10 7.18
CA PRO A 96 14.44 7.51 7.35
C PRO A 96 13.59 8.13 8.47
N THR A 97 14.20 8.98 9.28
CA THR A 97 13.60 9.50 10.51
C THR A 97 12.25 10.16 10.23
N GLU A 98 12.10 10.89 9.13
CA GLU A 98 10.87 11.54 8.68
C GLU A 98 9.70 10.58 8.43
N PHE A 99 9.97 9.29 8.16
CA PHE A 99 8.95 8.26 7.95
C PHE A 99 8.78 7.34 9.17
N SER A 100 9.79 7.26 10.06
CA SER A 100 9.82 6.34 11.21
C SER A 100 8.64 6.51 12.15
N LEU A 101 7.97 5.39 12.46
CA LEU A 101 6.90 5.34 13.46
C LEU A 101 7.44 5.42 14.90
N TRP A 102 8.71 5.08 15.12
CA TRP A 102 9.35 5.05 16.43
C TRP A 102 10.06 6.36 16.73
N ASN A 103 9.90 6.80 17.97
CA ASN A 103 10.75 7.82 18.55
C ASN A 103 12.15 7.24 18.82
N GLU A 104 13.19 8.08 18.93
CA GLU A 104 14.58 7.64 19.09
C GLU A 104 14.79 6.66 20.28
N ALA A 105 14.05 6.86 21.37
CA ALA A 105 14.10 5.98 22.54
C ALA A 105 13.47 4.59 22.29
N GLU A 106 12.51 4.47 21.38
CA GLU A 106 11.73 3.25 21.13
C GLU A 106 12.36 2.34 20.07
N LYS A 107 13.28 2.89 19.25
CA LYS A 107 13.93 2.16 18.15
C LYS A 107 14.73 0.95 18.62
N LEU A 108 15.26 1.00 19.84
CA LEU A 108 16.16 -0.01 20.41
C LEU A 108 15.41 -1.24 20.96
N ASP A 109 14.16 -1.07 21.39
CA ASP A 109 13.41 -2.11 22.10
C ASP A 109 12.49 -2.94 21.19
N GLY A 110 12.34 -2.55 19.92
CA GLY A 110 11.56 -3.29 18.92
C GLY A 110 10.07 -3.45 19.24
N GLN A 111 9.54 -2.63 20.15
CA GLN A 111 8.15 -2.67 20.59
C GLN A 111 7.19 -2.00 19.59
N VAL A 112 5.88 -2.19 19.83
CA VAL A 112 4.83 -1.44 19.14
C VAL A 112 5.06 0.06 19.37
N PRO A 113 5.05 0.91 18.32
CA PRO A 113 5.27 2.34 18.50
C PRO A 113 4.22 2.99 19.40
N SER A 114 4.62 3.94 20.25
CA SER A 114 3.70 4.55 21.22
C SER A 114 2.49 5.23 20.57
N GLY A 115 1.31 4.94 21.12
CA GLY A 115 0.02 5.48 20.69
C GLY A 115 -0.47 4.92 19.36
N ILE A 116 0.07 3.77 18.92
CA ILE A 116 -0.50 2.96 17.85
C ILE A 116 -1.11 1.70 18.48
N ASP A 117 -2.35 1.41 18.08
CA ASP A 117 -3.03 0.18 18.46
C ASP A 117 -2.26 -1.07 17.95
N ALA A 118 -2.10 -2.07 18.82
CA ALA A 118 -1.28 -3.25 18.55
C ALA A 118 -1.83 -4.10 17.38
N ASP A 119 -3.16 -4.20 17.24
CA ASP A 119 -3.80 -4.91 16.14
C ASP A 119 -3.56 -4.21 14.81
N SER A 120 -3.67 -2.88 14.81
CA SER A 120 -3.42 -2.02 13.65
C SER A 120 -1.95 -2.09 13.20
N PHE A 121 -1.01 -2.06 14.14
CA PHE A 121 0.41 -2.22 13.85
C PHE A 121 0.75 -3.63 13.33
N THR A 122 0.19 -4.67 13.96
CA THR A 122 0.36 -6.06 13.54
C THR A 122 -0.15 -6.27 12.12
N ARG A 123 -1.30 -5.69 11.79
CA ARG A 123 -1.86 -5.73 10.44
C ARG A 123 -0.95 -5.03 9.43
N LEU A 124 -0.46 -3.84 9.74
CA LEU A 124 0.49 -3.11 8.87
C LEU A 124 1.76 -3.95 8.62
N LYS A 125 2.28 -4.60 9.66
CA LYS A 125 3.44 -5.51 9.58
C LYS A 125 3.17 -6.69 8.64
N GLN A 126 2.05 -7.37 8.84
CA GLN A 126 1.64 -8.52 8.01
C GLN A 126 1.41 -8.14 6.55
N LEU A 127 0.91 -6.93 6.27
CA LEU A 127 0.69 -6.40 4.91
C LEU A 127 1.96 -5.85 4.24
N SER A 128 3.06 -5.67 4.98
CA SER A 128 4.25 -5.00 4.45
C SER A 128 5.50 -5.88 4.43
N MET A 129 5.65 -6.85 5.34
CA MET A 129 6.88 -7.64 5.50
C MET A 129 6.86 -8.97 4.73
N TYR A 130 8.03 -9.47 4.34
CA TYR A 130 8.20 -10.86 3.89
C TYR A 130 8.67 -11.70 5.08
N GLY A 131 7.90 -12.71 5.48
CA GLY A 131 8.33 -13.55 6.60
C GLY A 131 7.23 -14.43 7.19
N LYS A 132 7.59 -15.17 8.24
CA LYS A 132 6.64 -15.98 9.01
C LYS A 132 5.54 -15.08 9.56
N ILE A 133 4.31 -15.38 9.19
CA ILE A 133 3.12 -14.73 9.75
C ILE A 133 2.90 -15.36 11.12
N GLU A 134 2.96 -14.52 12.16
CA GLU A 134 2.50 -14.93 13.47
C GLU A 134 1.00 -15.23 13.38
N PRO A 135 0.53 -16.37 13.93
CA PRO A 135 -0.88 -16.69 13.96
C PRO A 135 -1.59 -15.67 14.86
N ALA A 136 -2.04 -14.58 14.27
CA ALA A 136 -2.91 -13.64 14.93
C ALA A 136 -4.32 -14.24 14.98
N GLU A 137 -4.95 -14.18 16.15
CA GLU A 137 -6.38 -14.41 16.27
C GLU A 137 -7.10 -13.47 15.31
N ILE A 138 -8.03 -14.01 14.52
CA ILE A 138 -8.81 -13.19 13.60
C ILE A 138 -9.73 -12.33 14.45
N SER A 139 -9.29 -11.10 14.74
CA SER A 139 -10.09 -10.10 15.44
C SER A 139 -11.49 -9.99 14.82
N SER A 140 -12.50 -9.92 15.68
CA SER A 140 -13.92 -9.79 15.36
C SER A 140 -14.23 -8.38 14.81
N GLY A 141 -13.59 -8.01 13.71
CA GLY A 141 -13.87 -6.77 12.99
C GLY A 141 -15.32 -6.69 12.52
N ILE A 142 -15.83 -5.47 12.48
CA ILE A 142 -17.21 -5.14 12.09
C ILE A 142 -17.45 -5.65 10.66
N THR A 143 -18.40 -6.57 10.51
CA THR A 143 -18.70 -7.26 9.24
C THR A 143 -19.11 -6.32 8.10
N TRP A 144 -19.68 -5.17 8.42
CA TRP A 144 -20.09 -4.16 7.44
C TRP A 144 -18.96 -3.24 6.97
N ASN A 145 -17.81 -3.21 7.66
CA ASN A 145 -16.64 -2.50 7.16
C ASN A 145 -15.94 -3.36 6.11
N LEU A 146 -16.28 -3.13 4.85
CA LEU A 146 -15.78 -3.93 3.73
C LEU A 146 -14.29 -3.72 3.46
N VAL A 147 -13.73 -2.56 3.80
CA VAL A 147 -12.28 -2.30 3.70
C VAL A 147 -11.53 -3.12 4.74
N ASP A 148 -11.99 -3.11 5.99
CA ASP A 148 -11.44 -3.95 7.06
C ASP A 148 -11.57 -5.43 6.73
N THR A 149 -12.73 -5.84 6.23
CA THR A 149 -13.00 -7.22 5.83
C THR A 149 -12.09 -7.67 4.69
N ALA A 150 -11.85 -6.83 3.67
CA ALA A 150 -10.89 -7.14 2.62
C ALA A 150 -9.47 -7.35 3.16
N HIS A 151 -9.01 -6.50 4.10
CA HIS A 151 -7.71 -6.67 4.76
C HIS A 151 -7.64 -7.97 5.57
N ARG A 152 -8.70 -8.32 6.32
CA ARG A 152 -8.73 -9.58 7.08
C ARG A 152 -8.66 -10.81 6.18
N LEU A 153 -9.36 -10.79 5.05
CA LEU A 153 -9.29 -11.87 4.06
C LEU A 153 -7.90 -11.97 3.43
N GLU A 154 -7.28 -10.83 3.11
CA GLU A 154 -5.89 -10.80 2.63
C GLU A 154 -4.94 -11.39 3.67
N THR A 155 -5.02 -10.98 4.94
CA THR A 155 -4.23 -11.56 6.03
C THR A 155 -4.49 -13.05 6.18
N LYS A 156 -5.73 -13.51 6.03
CA LYS A 156 -6.06 -14.93 6.10
C LYS A 156 -5.40 -15.73 4.97
N LEU A 157 -5.29 -15.16 3.76
CA LEU A 157 -4.53 -15.80 2.66
C LEU A 157 -3.04 -15.96 2.98
N LEU A 158 -2.50 -15.18 3.92
CA LEU A 158 -1.12 -15.33 4.37
C LEU A 158 -0.91 -16.52 5.28
N GLN A 159 -1.97 -16.99 5.93
CA GLN A 159 -1.89 -18.15 6.81
C GLN A 159 -1.82 -19.44 6.01
N THR A 160 -1.40 -20.54 6.66
CA THR A 160 -1.39 -21.86 6.05
C THR A 160 -2.84 -22.36 5.87
N LEU A 161 -3.40 -22.15 4.69
CA LEU A 161 -4.75 -22.58 4.33
C LEU A 161 -4.76 -23.87 3.51
N ARG A 162 -5.82 -24.67 3.67
CA ARG A 162 -6.15 -25.79 2.79
C ARG A 162 -6.84 -25.27 1.52
N ARG A 163 -6.68 -26.01 0.42
CA ARG A 163 -7.27 -25.62 -0.88
C ARG A 163 -8.79 -25.31 -0.80
N PRO A 164 -9.64 -26.13 -0.15
CA PRO A 164 -11.07 -25.83 -0.06
C PRO A 164 -11.39 -24.51 0.67
N GLU A 165 -10.56 -24.14 1.65
CA GLU A 165 -10.73 -22.89 2.41
C GLU A 165 -10.46 -21.68 1.52
N VAL A 166 -9.43 -21.76 0.66
CA VAL A 166 -9.13 -20.70 -0.31
C VAL A 166 -10.23 -20.60 -1.38
N VAL A 167 -10.82 -21.73 -1.81
CA VAL A 167 -11.97 -21.74 -2.73
C VAL A 167 -13.18 -21.04 -2.11
N SER A 168 -13.57 -21.43 -0.90
CA SER A 168 -14.68 -20.78 -0.17
C SER A 168 -14.43 -19.29 0.05
N MET A 169 -13.18 -18.91 0.37
CA MET A 169 -12.81 -17.51 0.51
C MET A 169 -13.03 -16.73 -0.79
N ARG A 170 -12.65 -17.31 -1.94
CA ARG A 170 -12.82 -16.70 -3.26
C ARG A 170 -14.29 -16.47 -3.59
N GLU A 171 -15.16 -17.43 -3.25
CA GLU A 171 -16.62 -17.30 -3.40
C GLU A 171 -17.16 -16.15 -2.54
N ASN A 172 -16.69 -16.04 -1.29
CA ASN A 172 -17.05 -14.94 -0.39
C ASN A 172 -16.61 -13.58 -0.94
N ILE A 173 -15.36 -13.47 -1.44
CA ILE A 173 -14.84 -12.24 -2.08
C ILE A 173 -15.69 -11.87 -3.29
N ALA A 174 -16.02 -12.84 -4.16
CA ALA A 174 -16.86 -12.59 -5.33
C ALA A 174 -18.28 -12.14 -4.94
N SER A 175 -18.84 -12.68 -3.85
CA SER A 175 -20.13 -12.25 -3.32
C SER A 175 -20.12 -10.80 -2.84
N MET A 176 -19.10 -10.42 -2.06
CA MET A 176 -18.91 -9.02 -1.64
C MET A 176 -18.68 -8.10 -2.83
N ALA A 177 -17.87 -8.50 -3.82
CA ALA A 177 -17.61 -7.71 -5.00
C ALA A 177 -18.92 -7.38 -5.75
N ARG A 178 -19.83 -8.36 -5.90
CA ARG A 178 -21.16 -8.13 -6.49
C ARG A 178 -22.00 -7.13 -5.67
N LEU A 179 -22.00 -7.23 -4.35
CA LEU A 179 -22.70 -6.28 -3.48
C LEU A 179 -22.15 -4.85 -3.65
N VAL A 180 -20.83 -4.72 -3.75
CA VAL A 180 -20.14 -3.44 -3.93
C VAL A 180 -20.44 -2.86 -5.31
N VAL A 181 -20.45 -3.65 -6.38
CA VAL A 181 -20.82 -3.14 -7.73
C VAL A 181 -22.20 -2.47 -7.74
N VAL A 182 -23.14 -2.98 -6.95
CA VAL A 182 -24.51 -2.45 -6.87
C VAL A 182 -24.60 -1.20 -5.97
N THR A 183 -23.63 -0.98 -5.07
CA THR A 183 -23.70 0.06 -4.04
C THR A 183 -22.60 1.13 -4.12
N ASP A 184 -21.51 0.88 -4.86
CA ASP A 184 -20.32 1.74 -4.95
C ASP A 184 -20.41 2.67 -6.17
N GLY A 185 -20.55 3.97 -5.91
CA GLY A 185 -20.51 5.01 -6.94
C GLY A 185 -19.10 5.30 -7.49
N GLY A 186 -18.03 4.77 -6.86
CA GLY A 186 -16.64 5.10 -7.18
C GLY A 186 -15.76 3.94 -7.67
N GLN A 187 -16.27 2.71 -7.72
CA GLN A 187 -15.59 1.47 -8.18
C GLN A 187 -14.25 1.12 -7.48
N ARG A 188 -13.76 1.90 -6.52
CA ARG A 188 -12.48 1.67 -5.83
C ARG A 188 -12.52 0.44 -4.96
N LEU A 189 -13.58 0.27 -4.18
CA LEU A 189 -13.71 -0.88 -3.30
C LEU A 189 -13.90 -2.15 -4.13
N HIS A 190 -14.65 -2.06 -5.24
CA HIS A 190 -14.78 -3.16 -6.19
C HIS A 190 -13.41 -3.55 -6.77
N GLY A 191 -12.60 -2.58 -7.20
CA GLY A 191 -11.24 -2.81 -7.71
C GLY A 191 -10.33 -3.53 -6.70
N ARG A 192 -10.38 -3.13 -5.41
CA ARG A 192 -9.62 -3.80 -4.34
C ARG A 192 -10.07 -5.24 -4.13
N LEU A 193 -11.38 -5.50 -4.12
CA LEU A 193 -11.93 -6.85 -3.98
C LEU A 193 -11.59 -7.72 -5.19
N ALA A 194 -11.63 -7.16 -6.40
CA ALA A 194 -11.21 -7.84 -7.61
C ALA A 194 -9.72 -8.23 -7.54
N ALA A 195 -8.83 -7.31 -7.13
CA ALA A 195 -7.42 -7.60 -6.94
C ALA A 195 -7.19 -8.73 -5.91
N LEU A 196 -7.90 -8.69 -4.78
CA LEU A 196 -7.86 -9.76 -3.77
C LEU A 196 -8.35 -11.10 -4.33
N ASN A 197 -9.39 -11.10 -5.15
CA ASN A 197 -9.91 -12.28 -5.83
C ASN A 197 -8.87 -12.88 -6.82
N HIS A 198 -8.15 -12.03 -7.54
CA HIS A 198 -7.04 -12.43 -8.42
C HIS A 198 -5.88 -13.05 -7.63
N ILE A 199 -5.54 -12.48 -6.47
CA ILE A 199 -4.52 -13.02 -5.56
C ILE A 199 -4.94 -14.40 -5.05
N ALA A 200 -6.17 -14.57 -4.57
CA ALA A 200 -6.68 -15.86 -4.11
C ALA A 200 -6.65 -16.92 -5.23
N GLY A 201 -6.97 -16.53 -6.47
CA GLY A 201 -6.82 -17.39 -7.65
C GLY A 201 -5.37 -17.81 -7.91
N SER A 202 -4.42 -16.87 -7.79
CA SER A 202 -2.99 -17.13 -7.94
C SER A 202 -2.45 -18.08 -6.87
N VAL A 203 -2.90 -17.93 -5.62
CA VAL A 203 -2.62 -18.87 -4.53
C VAL A 203 -3.11 -20.28 -4.89
N LEU A 204 -4.38 -20.42 -5.31
CA LEU A 204 -4.95 -21.71 -5.74
C LEU A 204 -4.16 -22.36 -6.88
N ARG A 205 -3.72 -21.55 -7.85
CA ARG A 205 -2.88 -22.02 -8.96
C ARG A 205 -1.56 -22.56 -8.42
N LYS A 206 -0.88 -21.82 -7.53
CA LYS A 206 0.38 -22.27 -6.90
C LYS A 206 0.22 -23.51 -6.01
N MET A 207 -0.96 -23.72 -5.41
CA MET A 207 -1.29 -24.96 -4.68
C MET A 207 -1.52 -26.15 -5.61
N SER A 208 -1.82 -25.93 -6.89
CA SER A 208 -2.18 -26.97 -7.87
C SER A 208 -0.97 -27.67 -8.51
N ARG A 209 0.18 -27.79 -7.82
CA ARG A 209 1.52 -28.20 -8.31
C ARG A 209 1.65 -29.51 -9.12
N LYS A 210 0.57 -30.18 -9.51
CA LYS A 210 0.63 -31.43 -10.27
C LYS A 210 1.18 -31.19 -11.67
N GLY A 211 2.42 -31.59 -11.89
CA GLY A 211 3.01 -31.84 -13.21
C GLY A 211 3.52 -30.63 -14.00
N GLN A 212 3.46 -29.41 -13.46
CA GLN A 212 4.00 -28.21 -14.11
C GLN A 212 5.39 -27.86 -13.57
N LEU A 213 6.29 -27.43 -14.46
CA LEU A 213 7.59 -26.88 -14.07
C LEU A 213 7.37 -25.58 -13.29
N ASP A 214 8.13 -25.38 -12.20
CA ASP A 214 7.98 -24.22 -11.32
C ASP A 214 8.14 -22.88 -12.07
N ALA A 215 8.96 -22.85 -13.12
CA ALA A 215 9.16 -21.67 -13.97
C ALA A 215 7.91 -21.28 -14.77
N GLU A 216 7.21 -22.25 -15.36
CA GLU A 216 5.98 -22.02 -16.14
C GLU A 216 4.82 -21.60 -15.23
N LEU A 217 4.73 -22.25 -14.06
CA LEU A 217 3.75 -21.91 -13.04
C LEU A 217 3.96 -20.48 -12.52
N ASN A 218 5.21 -20.09 -12.27
CA ASN A 218 5.57 -18.74 -11.88
C ASN A 218 5.26 -17.71 -12.98
N ALA A 219 5.55 -18.02 -14.24
CA ALA A 219 5.23 -17.15 -15.37
C ALA A 219 3.72 -16.93 -15.52
N ALA A 220 2.91 -17.99 -15.36
CA ALA A 220 1.45 -17.89 -15.42
C ALA A 220 0.88 -17.06 -14.25
N VAL A 221 1.39 -17.25 -13.03
CA VAL A 221 1.01 -16.41 -11.87
C VAL A 221 1.41 -14.95 -12.09
N LEU A 222 2.61 -14.70 -12.61
CA LEU A 222 3.04 -13.35 -12.97
C LEU A 222 2.14 -12.74 -14.05
N SER A 223 1.70 -13.50 -15.05
CA SER A 223 0.77 -13.01 -16.07
C SER A 223 -0.61 -12.66 -15.49
N ASP A 224 -1.12 -13.45 -14.53
CA ASP A 224 -2.39 -13.17 -13.85
C ASP A 224 -2.29 -11.90 -12.98
N LEU A 225 -1.11 -11.68 -12.37
CA LEU A 225 -0.82 -10.52 -11.51
C LEU A 225 -0.29 -9.31 -12.29
N ALA A 226 0.16 -9.50 -13.54
CA ALA A 226 0.58 -8.48 -14.48
C ALA A 226 -0.66 -7.73 -14.97
N ALA A 227 -1.14 -6.88 -14.08
CA ALA A 227 -2.19 -5.96 -14.32
C ALA A 227 -1.79 -4.99 -15.45
N SER A 228 -2.41 -5.14 -16.63
CA SER A 228 -2.29 -4.18 -17.75
C SER A 228 -2.62 -2.74 -17.31
N PHE A 229 -3.43 -2.58 -16.26
CA PHE A 229 -3.73 -1.26 -15.66
C PHE A 229 -2.49 -0.56 -15.06
N LEU A 230 -1.42 -1.29 -14.70
CA LEU A 230 -0.18 -0.70 -14.19
C LEU A 230 0.64 -0.03 -15.29
N THR A 231 0.47 -0.48 -16.54
CA THR A 231 1.17 0.03 -17.72
C THR A 231 0.31 1.01 -18.54
N ASP A 232 -0.93 1.24 -18.12
CA ASP A 232 -1.82 2.17 -18.82
C ASP A 232 -1.31 3.62 -18.62
N ASP A 233 -0.69 4.17 -19.66
CA ASP A 233 -0.21 5.55 -19.68
C ASP A 233 -1.36 6.56 -19.88
N GLY A 234 -2.61 6.10 -20.00
CA GLY A 234 -3.79 6.95 -20.13
C GLY A 234 -3.98 7.91 -18.95
N GLU A 235 -4.44 9.12 -19.26
CA GLU A 235 -4.78 10.18 -18.30
C GLU A 235 -6.00 9.84 -17.43
N ILE A 236 -6.79 8.83 -17.82
CA ILE A 236 -8.16 8.57 -17.34
C ILE A 236 -8.19 7.72 -16.05
N GLY A 237 -7.07 7.16 -15.61
CA GLY A 237 -7.03 6.27 -14.43
C GLY A 237 -6.51 6.93 -13.15
N ASP A 238 -7.15 6.66 -12.02
CA ASP A 238 -6.67 7.01 -10.67
C ASP A 238 -5.28 6.41 -10.40
N ALA A 239 -4.24 7.23 -10.56
CA ALA A 239 -2.85 6.83 -10.38
C ALA A 239 -2.56 6.37 -8.94
N GLY A 240 -3.26 6.92 -7.94
CA GLY A 240 -3.11 6.57 -6.54
C GLY A 240 -3.64 5.18 -6.21
N GLU A 241 -4.83 4.86 -6.71
CA GLU A 241 -5.42 3.53 -6.57
C GLU A 241 -4.59 2.48 -7.31
N ARG A 242 -4.15 2.79 -8.54
CA ARG A 242 -3.23 1.92 -9.30
C ARG A 242 -1.92 1.66 -8.56
N LEU A 243 -1.34 2.68 -7.91
CA LEU A 243 -0.11 2.52 -7.12
C LEU A 243 -0.34 1.53 -5.98
N ARG A 244 -1.45 1.69 -5.26
CA ARG A 244 -1.75 0.83 -4.12
C ARG A 244 -1.99 -0.62 -4.55
N LEU A 245 -2.80 -0.85 -5.59
CA LEU A 245 -3.04 -2.18 -6.13
C LEU A 245 -1.74 -2.79 -6.68
N GLY A 246 -0.91 -2.01 -7.37
CA GLY A 246 0.40 -2.45 -7.86
C GLY A 246 1.35 -2.89 -6.74
N ARG A 247 1.39 -2.14 -5.64
CA ARG A 247 2.15 -2.52 -4.43
C ARG A 247 1.65 -3.84 -3.85
N GLN A 248 0.34 -4.00 -3.72
CA GLN A 248 -0.28 -5.24 -3.25
C GLN A 248 0.08 -6.44 -4.15
N LEU A 249 -0.13 -6.34 -5.46
CA LEU A 249 0.14 -7.43 -6.40
C LEU A 249 1.63 -7.80 -6.45
N THR A 250 2.51 -6.81 -6.42
CA THR A 250 3.96 -7.01 -6.41
C THR A 250 4.42 -7.73 -5.14
N LEU A 251 3.87 -7.35 -3.99
CA LEU A 251 4.14 -8.01 -2.71
C LEU A 251 3.77 -9.50 -2.78
N TRP A 252 2.59 -9.81 -3.34
CA TRP A 252 2.12 -11.18 -3.49
C TRP A 252 2.92 -11.99 -4.51
N ALA A 253 3.34 -11.38 -5.62
CA ALA A 253 4.22 -12.03 -6.58
C ALA A 253 5.55 -12.48 -5.94
N GLU A 254 6.17 -11.59 -5.16
CA GLU A 254 7.38 -11.89 -4.40
C GLU A 254 7.13 -13.00 -3.35
N ARG A 255 5.99 -12.98 -2.64
CA ARG A 255 5.63 -14.02 -1.64
C ARG A 255 5.36 -15.39 -2.24
N LEU A 256 4.76 -15.44 -3.43
CA LEU A 256 4.49 -16.70 -4.14
C LEU A 256 5.76 -17.32 -4.75
N GLY A 257 6.93 -16.69 -4.56
CA GLY A 257 8.20 -17.18 -5.07
C GLY A 257 8.32 -17.03 -6.59
N CYS A 258 7.61 -16.06 -7.17
CA CYS A 258 7.72 -15.78 -8.59
C CYS A 258 9.08 -15.12 -8.88
N SER A 259 9.95 -15.85 -9.55
CA SER A 259 11.26 -15.36 -9.96
C SER A 259 11.11 -14.19 -10.94
N ASN A 260 11.74 -13.05 -10.59
CA ASN A 260 11.87 -11.87 -11.45
C ASN A 260 10.56 -11.11 -11.76
N PRO A 261 9.88 -10.53 -10.75
CA PRO A 261 8.72 -9.64 -10.95
C PRO A 261 9.12 -8.27 -11.54
N ALA A 262 10.25 -8.16 -12.25
CA ALA A 262 10.72 -6.88 -12.76
C ALA A 262 9.73 -6.24 -13.74
N GLN A 263 8.92 -7.07 -14.44
CA GLN A 263 7.79 -6.62 -15.25
C GLN A 263 6.71 -5.88 -14.44
N LEU A 264 6.60 -6.15 -13.13
CA LEU A 264 5.75 -5.41 -12.20
C LEU A 264 6.49 -4.21 -11.60
N HIS A 265 7.77 -4.37 -11.28
CA HIS A 265 8.57 -3.33 -10.63
C HIS A 265 8.78 -2.08 -11.49
N LEU A 266 9.06 -2.22 -12.78
CA LEU A 266 9.31 -1.04 -13.63
C LEU A 266 8.06 -0.15 -13.79
N PRO A 267 6.87 -0.68 -14.15
CA PRO A 267 5.64 0.12 -14.17
C PRO A 267 5.33 0.75 -12.81
N LEU A 268 5.54 0.00 -11.73
CA LEU A 268 5.32 0.49 -10.37
C LEU A 268 6.29 1.62 -9.97
N ALA A 269 7.55 1.56 -10.39
CA ALA A 269 8.52 2.63 -10.20
C ALA A 269 8.10 3.90 -10.96
N LYS A 270 7.63 3.76 -12.21
CA LYS A 270 7.10 4.89 -13.00
C LYS A 270 5.90 5.53 -12.32
N LEU A 271 4.98 4.70 -11.81
CA LEU A 271 3.77 5.17 -11.15
C LEU A 271 4.06 5.85 -9.81
N ALA A 272 4.93 5.27 -8.99
CA ALA A 272 5.41 5.89 -7.75
C ALA A 272 6.08 7.24 -8.01
N ARG A 273 6.88 7.36 -9.08
CA ARG A 273 7.45 8.64 -9.50
C ARG A 273 6.36 9.64 -9.91
N LYS A 274 5.36 9.21 -10.71
CA LYS A 274 4.25 10.07 -11.18
C LYS A 274 3.43 10.62 -10.01
N THR A 275 3.28 9.86 -8.93
CA THR A 275 2.56 10.27 -7.72
C THR A 275 3.45 10.86 -6.62
N GLY A 276 4.72 11.16 -6.89
CA GLY A 276 5.60 11.85 -5.93
C GLY A 276 6.07 10.99 -4.75
N ASN A 277 6.30 9.69 -4.97
CA ASN A 277 6.86 8.74 -4.00
C ASN A 277 8.26 8.26 -4.43
N PRO A 278 9.29 9.11 -4.32
CA PRO A 278 10.64 8.83 -4.84
C PRO A 278 11.35 7.66 -4.15
N MET A 279 11.15 7.42 -2.85
CA MET A 279 11.78 6.29 -2.16
C MET A 279 11.24 4.96 -2.68
N VAL A 280 9.91 4.83 -2.78
CA VAL A 280 9.28 3.65 -3.38
C VAL A 280 9.68 3.48 -4.84
N ALA A 281 9.76 4.57 -5.60
CA ALA A 281 10.23 4.52 -6.98
C ALA A 281 11.67 3.99 -7.08
N GLY A 282 12.57 4.49 -6.22
CA GLY A 282 13.97 4.07 -6.16
C GLY A 282 14.14 2.59 -5.82
N VAL A 283 13.42 2.09 -4.81
CA VAL A 283 13.49 0.67 -4.44
C VAL A 283 13.04 -0.23 -5.59
N HIS A 284 11.93 0.13 -6.25
CA HIS A 284 11.44 -0.66 -7.39
C HIS A 284 12.33 -0.57 -8.62
N LEU A 285 12.91 0.59 -8.88
CA LEU A 285 13.86 0.75 -9.97
C LEU A 285 15.11 -0.10 -9.72
N HIS A 286 15.62 -0.12 -8.49
CA HIS A 286 16.72 -0.99 -8.10
C HIS A 286 16.37 -2.48 -8.33
N LYS A 287 15.23 -2.96 -7.82
CA LYS A 287 14.77 -4.34 -8.05
C LYS A 287 14.58 -4.67 -9.54
N ALA A 288 14.09 -3.72 -10.33
CA ALA A 288 13.94 -3.90 -11.77
C ALA A 288 15.30 -3.96 -12.49
N SER A 289 16.26 -3.13 -12.06
CA SER A 289 17.61 -3.07 -12.64
C SER A 289 18.47 -4.30 -12.36
N SER A 290 18.16 -5.07 -11.31
CA SER A 290 18.80 -6.35 -11.03
C SER A 290 18.40 -7.48 -11.99
N SER A 291 17.50 -7.22 -12.95
CA SER A 291 16.98 -8.17 -13.93
C SER A 291 17.71 -8.08 -15.28
N PRO A 292 18.53 -9.07 -15.67
CA PRO A 292 19.29 -9.04 -16.92
C PRO A 292 18.40 -8.94 -18.18
N ILE A 293 17.18 -9.49 -18.10
CA ILE A 293 16.22 -9.59 -19.22
C ILE A 293 15.63 -8.20 -19.55
N LEU A 294 15.34 -7.37 -18.55
CA LEU A 294 14.82 -6.03 -18.77
C LEU A 294 15.90 -5.04 -19.20
N ILE A 295 17.12 -5.21 -18.71
CA ILE A 295 18.27 -4.39 -19.12
C ILE A 295 18.48 -4.52 -20.63
N ASN A 296 18.48 -5.74 -21.16
CA ASN A 296 18.74 -5.98 -22.58
C ASN A 296 17.60 -5.48 -23.51
N ASN A 297 16.37 -5.39 -22.99
CA ASN A 297 15.18 -4.98 -23.76
C ASN A 297 14.69 -3.55 -23.47
N SER A 298 15.38 -2.78 -22.62
CA SER A 298 15.00 -1.41 -22.26
C SER A 298 16.17 -0.44 -22.41
N PRO A 299 16.14 0.46 -23.40
CA PRO A 299 17.20 1.46 -23.58
C PRO A 299 17.39 2.35 -22.35
N VAL A 300 16.31 2.64 -21.60
CA VAL A 300 16.34 3.46 -20.37
C VAL A 300 17.08 2.76 -19.22
N LEU A 301 16.89 1.44 -19.06
CA LEU A 301 17.58 0.68 -18.01
C LEU A 301 19.05 0.41 -18.36
N ASN A 302 19.37 0.28 -19.66
CA ASN A 302 20.76 0.22 -20.12
C ASN A 302 21.55 1.48 -19.75
N SER A 303 20.94 2.67 -19.92
CA SER A 303 21.58 3.94 -19.52
C SER A 303 21.84 4.03 -18.01
N LEU A 304 20.92 3.51 -17.19
CA LEU A 304 21.05 3.50 -15.72
C LEU A 304 22.12 2.52 -15.22
N ARG A 305 22.27 1.35 -15.87
CA ARG A 305 23.34 0.39 -15.55
C ARG A 305 24.73 1.01 -15.70
N VAL A 306 24.93 1.80 -16.75
CA VAL A 306 26.20 2.50 -17.00
C VAL A 306 26.47 3.55 -15.90
N ALA A 307 25.44 4.26 -15.45
CA ALA A 307 25.58 5.25 -14.37
C ALA A 307 25.89 4.62 -12.99
N VAL A 308 25.28 3.48 -12.66
CA VAL A 308 25.52 2.74 -11.40
C VAL A 308 26.89 2.04 -11.40
N GLN A 309 27.39 1.61 -12.56
CA GLN A 309 28.74 1.06 -12.68
C GLN A 309 29.82 2.15 -12.65
N GLY A 310 29.53 3.37 -13.12
CA GLY A 310 30.44 4.51 -13.07
C GLY A 310 30.62 5.16 -11.69
N THR A 311 29.82 4.78 -10.69
CA THR A 311 29.90 5.26 -9.30
C THR A 311 30.70 4.33 -8.37
N LYS A 312 31.28 3.27 -8.93
CA LYS A 312 32.33 2.48 -8.29
C LYS A 312 33.69 2.76 -8.96
N MET A 313 34.17 3.99 -8.83
CA MET A 313 35.57 4.40 -8.93
C MET A 313 35.78 5.56 -7.97
#